data_AF-A0A7V4LQV3-F1
#
_entry.id   AF-A0A7V4LQV3-F1
#
_cell.length_a   1.000
_cell.length_b   1.000
_cell.length_c   1.000
_cell.angle_alpha   90.00
_cell.angle_beta   90.00
_cell.angle_gamma   90.00
#
_symmetry.space_group_name_H-M   'P 1'
#
loop_
_entity.id
_entity.type
_entity.pdbx_description
1 polymer ?
#
loop_
_entity_poly.entity_id
_entity_poly.type
_entity_poly.pdbx_seq_one_letter_code
_entity_poly.pdbx_strand_id
1 'polypeptide(L)'
;MTREELYLGSFLHDIGKFYQRADGALNDKNELSEQSKKLAEIICPEHNGFPSHQHVVWTNEFFEKNQQIFLRFISKDQLSNIVHAAAYHHRPDNPEAAIVQLADWWASGMDRSSMGIFEDPQLEKSELRFREIPLNNILCALRVKQSDNSFQTASRQSVFRLRPLSLHAHDIMPSDYSNETKLSTELYRKHWKEFIADLEKLEKRSFDYRGLSITLYYLLKKYTWCIPSFTQDNHPCISLFEHSKVTAAIAQCLFDFYQDKPESFRAITTPKGYQMELDENVFPLLIAGFDLSGIQDYLYNISSANAAKS
;
A
#
# COMPACT_ATOMS: atom_id res chain seq x y z
N MET A 1 3.44 19.58 10.25
CA MET A 1 4.14 18.34 9.86
C MET A 1 5.26 18.65 8.86
N THR A 2 6.34 17.88 8.81
CA THR A 2 7.39 17.99 7.76
C THR A 2 7.05 17.15 6.51
N ARG A 3 7.73 17.43 5.39
CA ARG A 3 7.57 16.67 4.13
C ARG A 3 7.96 15.20 4.27
N GLU A 4 8.96 14.93 5.11
CA GLU A 4 9.42 13.59 5.45
C GLU A 4 8.42 12.84 6.34
N GLU A 5 7.85 13.50 7.36
CA GLU A 5 6.78 12.94 8.19
C GLU A 5 5.57 12.54 7.35
N LEU A 6 5.13 13.39 6.43
CA LEU A 6 4.03 13.07 5.55
C LEU A 6 4.35 11.87 4.65
N TYR A 7 5.58 11.78 4.13
CA TYR A 7 6.00 10.61 3.35
C TYR A 7 5.87 9.32 4.16
N LEU A 8 6.40 9.27 5.38
CA LEU A 8 6.31 8.05 6.19
C LEU A 8 4.87 7.73 6.58
N GLY A 9 4.06 8.74 6.94
CA GLY A 9 2.64 8.56 7.24
C GLY A 9 1.88 8.00 6.04
N SER A 10 2.09 8.58 4.85
CA SER A 10 1.46 8.15 3.61
C SER A 10 1.97 6.79 3.14
N PHE A 11 3.24 6.46 3.34
CA PHE A 11 3.80 5.18 2.92
C PHE A 11 3.29 4.02 3.80
N LEU A 12 3.04 4.29 5.09
CA LEU A 12 2.57 3.31 6.08
C LEU A 12 1.06 3.34 6.35
N HIS A 13 0.29 4.23 5.71
CA HIS A 13 -1.16 4.41 5.96
C HIS A 13 -1.94 3.08 5.98
N ASP A 14 -1.57 2.19 5.07
CA ASP A 14 -2.25 0.94 4.77
C ASP A 14 -1.56 -0.31 5.35
N ILE A 15 -0.51 -0.17 6.17
CA ILE A 15 0.21 -1.31 6.77
C ILE A 15 -0.73 -2.20 7.60
N GLY A 16 -1.77 -1.59 8.16
CA GLY A 16 -2.83 -2.29 8.87
C GLY A 16 -3.59 -3.30 8.01
N LYS A 17 -3.61 -3.20 6.68
CA LYS A 17 -4.22 -4.23 5.81
C LYS A 17 -3.45 -5.55 5.92
N PHE A 18 -2.13 -5.50 6.00
CA PHE A 18 -1.30 -6.69 6.22
C PHE A 18 -1.57 -7.26 7.62
N TYR A 19 -1.52 -6.41 8.66
CA TYR A 19 -1.71 -6.86 10.03
C TYR A 19 -3.13 -7.40 10.29
N GLN A 20 -4.18 -6.74 9.81
CA GLN A 20 -5.58 -7.18 9.92
C GLN A 20 -5.82 -8.56 9.27
N ARG A 21 -5.11 -8.87 8.18
CA ARG A 21 -5.17 -10.18 7.52
C ARG A 21 -4.43 -11.27 8.30
N ALA A 22 -3.45 -10.89 9.11
CA ALA A 22 -2.68 -11.77 9.99
C ALA A 22 -3.33 -12.03 11.37
N ASP A 23 -4.38 -11.28 11.70
CA ASP A 23 -5.00 -11.25 13.02
C ASP A 23 -6.51 -11.60 12.99
N GLY A 24 -7.15 -11.67 14.16
CA GLY A 24 -8.59 -11.85 14.32
C GLY A 24 -9.41 -10.66 13.83
N ALA A 25 -10.73 -10.82 13.69
CA ALA A 25 -11.62 -9.68 13.41
C ALA A 25 -11.69 -8.71 14.60
N LEU A 26 -12.13 -7.47 14.38
CA LEU A 26 -12.14 -6.40 15.40
C LEU A 26 -12.90 -6.80 16.68
N ASN A 27 -14.02 -7.52 16.52
CA ASN A 27 -14.91 -7.95 17.60
C ASN A 27 -14.60 -9.37 18.12
N ASP A 28 -13.59 -10.04 17.56
CA ASP A 28 -13.17 -11.39 17.97
C ASP A 28 -11.91 -11.35 18.85
N LYS A 29 -11.39 -12.52 19.20
CA LYS A 29 -10.05 -12.63 19.79
C LYS A 29 -9.00 -12.17 18.77
N ASN A 30 -8.33 -11.07 19.07
CA ASN A 30 -7.29 -10.43 18.25
C ASN A 30 -6.15 -9.91 19.12
N GLU A 31 -5.13 -9.35 18.49
CA GLU A 31 -3.95 -8.79 19.15
C GLU A 31 -4.04 -7.28 19.41
N LEU A 32 -5.18 -6.64 19.11
CA LEU A 32 -5.38 -5.21 19.32
C LEU A 32 -5.49 -4.86 20.81
N SER A 33 -4.81 -3.80 21.22
CA SER A 33 -5.00 -3.21 22.55
C SER A 33 -6.40 -2.63 22.71
N GLU A 34 -6.88 -2.54 23.94
CA GLU A 34 -8.18 -1.90 24.25
C GLU A 34 -8.20 -0.41 23.84
N GLN A 35 -7.03 0.25 23.84
CA GLN A 35 -6.90 1.61 23.34
C GLN A 35 -7.13 1.68 21.83
N SER A 36 -6.49 0.83 21.04
CA SER A 36 -6.69 0.80 19.58
C SER A 36 -8.13 0.45 19.21
N LYS A 37 -8.77 -0.49 19.92
CA LYS A 37 -10.19 -0.81 19.68
C LYS A 37 -11.10 0.39 19.88
N LYS A 38 -10.87 1.20 20.92
CA LYS A 38 -11.65 2.43 21.18
C LYS A 38 -11.45 3.49 20.10
N LEU A 39 -10.28 3.52 19.45
CA LEU A 39 -10.05 4.45 18.34
C LEU A 39 -10.94 4.16 17.13
N ALA A 40 -11.46 2.93 16.97
CA ALA A 40 -12.29 2.56 15.83
C ALA A 40 -13.47 3.54 15.62
N GLU A 41 -14.11 4.03 16.68
CA GLU A 41 -15.23 4.99 16.58
C GLU A 41 -14.80 6.39 16.10
N ILE A 42 -13.50 6.69 16.18
CA ILE A 42 -12.90 7.98 15.84
C ILE A 42 -12.33 7.96 14.42
N ILE A 43 -11.54 6.94 14.10
CA ILE A 43 -10.72 6.89 12.88
C ILE A 43 -11.37 6.08 11.74
N CYS A 44 -12.37 5.26 12.05
CA CYS A 44 -13.12 4.53 11.03
C CYS A 44 -14.36 5.33 10.61
N PRO A 45 -14.68 5.40 9.30
CA PRO A 45 -16.00 5.78 8.84
C PRO A 45 -17.04 4.70 9.17
N GLU A 46 -18.29 5.09 9.34
CA GLU A 46 -19.40 4.16 9.56
C GLU A 46 -20.04 3.70 8.25
N HIS A 47 -20.39 2.42 8.16
CA HIS A 47 -21.24 1.86 7.11
C HIS A 47 -22.27 0.91 7.73
N ASN A 48 -23.57 1.20 7.54
CA ASN A 48 -24.69 0.43 8.10
C ASN A 48 -24.60 0.21 9.63
N GLY A 49 -24.14 1.22 10.38
CA GLY A 49 -23.99 1.14 11.84
C GLY A 49 -22.73 0.40 12.32
N PHE A 50 -21.83 -0.01 11.41
CA PHE A 50 -20.58 -0.70 11.74
C PHE A 50 -19.34 0.07 11.25
N PRO A 51 -18.21 0.01 11.97
CA PRO A 51 -16.95 0.58 11.51
C PRO A 51 -16.49 -0.07 10.19
N SER A 52 -16.29 0.75 9.16
CA SER A 52 -15.69 0.36 7.88
C SER A 52 -14.20 0.71 7.85
N HIS A 53 -13.46 0.22 6.84
CA HIS A 53 -12.02 0.53 6.69
C HIS A 53 -11.18 0.24 7.94
N GLN A 54 -11.56 -0.80 8.70
CA GLN A 54 -11.04 -1.08 10.05
C GLN A 54 -9.52 -1.28 10.11
N HIS A 55 -8.84 -1.51 8.98
CA HIS A 55 -7.38 -1.68 8.92
C HIS A 55 -6.63 -0.51 9.57
N VAL A 56 -7.18 0.70 9.60
CA VAL A 56 -6.55 1.84 10.28
C VAL A 56 -6.31 1.62 11.78
N VAL A 57 -7.16 0.80 12.42
CA VAL A 57 -6.97 0.39 13.82
C VAL A 57 -5.73 -0.47 13.98
N TRP A 58 -5.48 -1.38 13.02
CA TRP A 58 -4.24 -2.16 12.98
C TRP A 58 -3.03 -1.33 12.54
N THR A 59 -3.22 -0.30 11.71
CA THR A 59 -2.16 0.68 11.42
C THR A 59 -1.73 1.38 12.72
N ASN A 60 -2.67 1.84 13.54
CA ASN A 60 -2.37 2.41 14.85
C ASN A 60 -1.65 1.40 15.78
N GLU A 61 -2.20 0.19 15.92
CA GLU A 61 -1.61 -0.84 16.78
C GLU A 61 -0.18 -1.23 16.35
N PHE A 62 0.09 -1.25 15.04
CA PHE A 62 1.44 -1.47 14.52
C PHE A 62 2.43 -0.43 15.07
N PHE A 63 2.08 0.86 15.04
CA PHE A 63 2.94 1.89 15.60
C PHE A 63 3.06 1.79 17.13
N GLU A 64 1.96 1.53 17.84
CA GLU A 64 1.98 1.39 19.31
C GLU A 64 2.93 0.28 19.77
N LYS A 65 2.84 -0.91 19.14
CA LYS A 65 3.70 -2.05 19.47
C LYS A 65 5.16 -1.83 19.11
N ASN A 66 5.43 -1.08 18.04
CA ASN A 66 6.78 -0.89 17.51
C ASN A 66 7.35 0.50 17.81
N GLN A 67 6.70 1.29 18.67
CA GLN A 67 7.05 2.71 18.89
C GLN A 67 8.52 2.90 19.27
N GLN A 68 9.07 1.99 20.06
CA GLN A 68 10.47 2.06 20.52
C GLN A 68 11.46 1.95 19.37
N ILE A 69 11.12 1.20 18.30
CA ILE A 69 11.96 1.11 17.09
C ILE A 69 11.99 2.48 16.40
N PHE A 70 10.83 3.11 16.20
CA PHE A 70 10.74 4.42 15.54
C PHE A 70 11.43 5.52 16.35
N LEU A 71 11.20 5.56 17.67
CA LEU A 71 11.75 6.59 18.56
C LEU A 71 13.30 6.63 18.63
N ARG A 72 13.98 5.62 18.07
CA ARG A 72 15.45 5.65 17.91
C ARG A 72 15.93 6.55 16.78
N PHE A 73 15.07 6.81 15.81
CA PHE A 73 15.40 7.54 14.58
C PHE A 73 14.68 8.88 14.48
N ILE A 74 13.54 9.03 15.15
CA ILE A 74 12.69 10.20 15.10
C ILE A 74 12.19 10.58 16.50
N SER A 75 11.82 11.85 16.69
CA SER A 75 11.27 12.31 17.97
C SER A 75 9.85 11.78 18.20
N LYS A 76 9.38 11.90 19.45
CA LYS A 76 8.01 11.54 19.81
C LYS A 76 6.97 12.36 19.03
N ASP A 77 7.22 13.64 18.81
CA ASP A 77 6.32 14.52 18.06
C ASP A 77 6.28 14.13 16.58
N GLN A 78 7.44 13.79 16.00
CA GLN A 78 7.51 13.29 14.62
C GLN A 78 6.75 11.96 14.47
N LEU A 79 6.92 11.03 15.41
CA LEU A 79 6.16 9.79 15.41
C LEU A 79 4.66 10.04 15.53
N SER A 80 4.23 10.92 16.45
CA SER A 80 2.81 11.28 16.62
C SER A 80 2.21 11.82 15.32
N ASN A 81 2.92 12.71 14.63
CA ASN A 81 2.50 13.25 13.34
C ASN A 81 2.33 12.12 12.30
N ILE A 82 3.34 11.24 12.17
CA ILE A 82 3.33 10.12 11.21
C ILE A 82 2.15 9.17 11.49
N VAL A 83 1.94 8.78 12.75
CA VAL A 83 0.85 7.89 13.17
C VAL A 83 -0.49 8.53 12.83
N HIS A 84 -0.65 9.82 13.10
CA HIS A 84 -1.89 10.55 12.83
C HIS A 84 -2.20 10.55 11.33
N ALA A 85 -1.27 10.97 10.48
CA ALA A 85 -1.46 10.95 9.03
C ALA A 85 -1.76 9.55 8.49
N ALA A 86 -1.12 8.51 9.03
CA ALA A 86 -1.32 7.13 8.62
C ALA A 86 -2.68 6.56 9.07
N ALA A 87 -3.07 6.73 10.33
CA ALA A 87 -4.26 6.08 10.90
C ALA A 87 -5.55 6.87 10.64
N TYR A 88 -5.50 8.18 10.45
CA TYR A 88 -6.70 9.01 10.26
C TYR A 88 -7.09 9.18 8.78
N HIS A 89 -6.35 8.60 7.82
CA HIS A 89 -6.59 8.85 6.39
C HIS A 89 -7.98 8.41 5.87
N HIS A 90 -8.73 7.54 6.57
CA HIS A 90 -10.14 7.25 6.21
C HIS A 90 -11.14 8.23 6.84
N ARG A 91 -10.80 8.83 7.97
CA ARG A 91 -11.60 9.86 8.66
C ARG A 91 -10.70 10.98 9.18
N PRO A 92 -10.20 11.84 8.27
CA PRO A 92 -9.26 12.90 8.65
C PRO A 92 -9.94 13.92 9.55
N ASP A 93 -9.14 14.61 10.35
CA ASP A 93 -9.54 15.73 11.20
C ASP A 93 -8.58 16.93 11.04
N ASN A 94 -7.56 16.80 10.18
CA ASN A 94 -6.59 17.84 9.85
C ASN A 94 -6.20 17.79 8.35
N PRO A 95 -5.56 18.87 7.84
CA PRO A 95 -5.13 18.94 6.45
C PRO A 95 -4.19 17.81 6.02
N GLU A 96 -3.21 17.45 6.86
CA GLU A 96 -2.22 16.44 6.48
C GLU A 96 -2.83 15.05 6.28
N ALA A 97 -3.70 14.59 7.19
CA ALA A 97 -4.41 13.33 7.02
C ALA A 97 -5.38 13.37 5.82
N ALA A 98 -5.97 14.53 5.51
CA ALA A 98 -6.81 14.69 4.31
C ALA A 98 -6.01 14.70 3.02
N ILE A 99 -4.76 15.20 3.02
CA ILE A 99 -3.84 15.05 1.90
C ILE A 99 -3.51 13.56 1.67
N VAL A 100 -3.26 12.79 2.74
CA VAL A 100 -3.07 11.33 2.62
C VAL A 100 -4.32 10.65 2.07
N GLN A 101 -5.51 11.04 2.54
CA GLN A 101 -6.79 10.54 2.02
C GLN A 101 -6.95 10.80 0.51
N LEU A 102 -6.70 12.04 0.08
CA LEU A 102 -6.84 12.42 -1.32
C LEU A 102 -5.83 11.66 -2.19
N ALA A 103 -4.61 11.49 -1.71
CA ALA A 103 -3.58 10.70 -2.39
C ALA A 103 -3.95 9.21 -2.49
N ASP A 104 -4.50 8.61 -1.43
CA ASP A 104 -5.00 7.22 -1.42
C ASP A 104 -6.11 7.04 -2.46
N TRP A 105 -7.08 7.96 -2.51
CA TRP A 105 -8.16 7.92 -3.50
C TRP A 105 -7.66 8.02 -4.93
N TRP A 106 -6.65 8.87 -5.19
CA TRP A 106 -6.05 9.01 -6.52
C TRP A 106 -5.24 7.79 -6.92
N ALA A 107 -4.51 7.18 -5.99
CA ALA A 107 -3.79 5.93 -6.22
C ALA A 107 -4.75 4.76 -6.51
N SER A 108 -5.91 4.72 -5.85
CA SER A 108 -6.96 3.70 -6.04
C SER A 108 -7.97 3.99 -7.15
N GLY A 109 -7.83 5.10 -7.89
CA GLY A 109 -8.83 5.51 -8.90
C GLY A 109 -9.10 4.46 -9.97
N MET A 110 -8.07 3.69 -10.35
CA MET A 110 -8.23 2.57 -11.29
C MET A 110 -8.99 1.38 -10.68
N ASP A 111 -8.75 1.08 -9.40
CA ASP A 111 -9.31 -0.09 -8.69
C ASP A 111 -10.83 -0.01 -8.47
N ARG A 112 -11.41 1.20 -8.49
CA ARG A 112 -12.85 1.42 -8.20
C ARG A 112 -13.72 1.51 -9.46
N SER A 113 -13.12 1.65 -10.64
CA SER A 113 -13.84 1.80 -11.92
C SER A 113 -14.47 0.50 -12.44
N SER A 114 -14.05 -0.64 -11.89
CA SER A 114 -14.56 -1.99 -12.18
C SER A 114 -14.89 -2.74 -10.90
N MET A 115 -15.76 -2.18 -10.04
CA MET A 115 -16.28 -2.93 -8.90
C MET A 115 -16.85 -4.27 -9.37
N GLY A 116 -16.20 -5.33 -8.96
CA GLY A 116 -16.51 -6.69 -9.33
C GLY A 116 -15.82 -7.63 -8.37
N ILE A 117 -16.40 -8.81 -8.18
CA ILE A 117 -15.90 -9.77 -7.22
C ILE A 117 -14.96 -10.70 -7.97
N PHE A 118 -13.72 -10.90 -7.49
CA PHE A 118 -12.86 -12.00 -7.95
C PHE A 118 -13.65 -13.33 -7.97
N GLU A 119 -14.18 -13.74 -9.13
CA GLU A 119 -15.16 -14.84 -9.22
C GLU A 119 -14.45 -16.20 -9.09
N ASP A 120 -14.28 -16.68 -7.85
CA ASP A 120 -14.03 -18.09 -7.56
C ASP A 120 -15.32 -18.73 -7.02
N PRO A 121 -15.96 -19.66 -7.76
CA PRO A 121 -17.13 -20.39 -7.31
C PRO A 121 -16.92 -21.19 -6.01
N GLN A 122 -15.67 -21.48 -5.66
CA GLN A 122 -15.29 -22.26 -4.48
C GLN A 122 -14.97 -21.39 -3.25
N LEU A 123 -14.95 -20.05 -3.35
CA LEU A 123 -14.78 -19.17 -2.20
C LEU A 123 -16.16 -18.88 -1.58
N GLU A 124 -16.31 -19.20 -0.29
CA GLU A 124 -17.55 -18.88 0.44
C GLU A 124 -17.76 -17.36 0.53
N LYS A 125 -19.01 -16.92 0.42
CA LYS A 125 -19.39 -15.52 0.65
C LYS A 125 -19.34 -15.24 2.15
N SER A 126 -18.16 -14.89 2.67
CA SER A 126 -17.95 -14.45 4.04
C SER A 126 -17.35 -13.04 4.08
N GLU A 127 -17.59 -12.29 5.17
CA GLU A 127 -16.97 -10.98 5.39
C GLU A 127 -15.44 -11.04 5.49
N LEU A 128 -14.87 -12.23 5.70
CA LEU A 128 -13.44 -12.47 5.85
C LEU A 128 -12.75 -12.91 4.55
N ARG A 129 -13.50 -13.00 3.45
CA ARG A 129 -13.01 -13.45 2.13
C ARG A 129 -11.76 -12.71 1.64
N PHE A 130 -11.60 -11.43 1.99
CA PHE A 130 -10.42 -10.65 1.62
C PHE A 130 -9.09 -11.25 2.13
N ARG A 131 -9.12 -12.13 3.14
CA ARG A 131 -7.95 -12.85 3.67
C ARG A 131 -7.54 -14.05 2.81
N GLU A 132 -8.38 -14.48 1.89
CA GLU A 132 -8.16 -15.68 1.06
C GLU A 132 -7.73 -15.34 -0.37
N ILE A 133 -7.95 -14.10 -0.80
CA ILE A 133 -7.66 -13.62 -2.14
C ILE A 133 -6.17 -13.27 -2.28
N PRO A 134 -5.42 -13.99 -3.14
CA PRO A 134 -4.03 -13.66 -3.45
C PRO A 134 -3.91 -12.50 -4.46
N LEU A 135 -2.71 -11.96 -4.60
CA LEU A 135 -2.41 -10.98 -5.66
C LEU A 135 -2.43 -11.67 -7.03
N ASN A 136 -3.26 -11.15 -7.93
CA ASN A 136 -3.39 -11.62 -9.31
C ASN A 136 -2.26 -11.07 -10.18
N ASN A 137 -1.83 -11.86 -11.15
CA ASN A 137 -0.92 -11.41 -12.19
C ASN A 137 -1.61 -10.36 -13.07
N ILE A 138 -1.00 -9.17 -13.18
CA ILE A 138 -1.48 -8.08 -14.03
C ILE A 138 -1.72 -8.50 -15.48
N LEU A 139 -0.96 -9.46 -15.99
CA LEU A 139 -1.14 -9.98 -17.35
C LEU A 139 -2.50 -10.65 -17.56
N CYS A 140 -3.14 -11.14 -16.50
CA CYS A 140 -4.50 -11.70 -16.57
C CYS A 140 -5.58 -10.63 -16.77
N ALA A 141 -5.30 -9.36 -16.48
CA ALA A 141 -6.21 -8.24 -16.70
C ALA A 141 -6.14 -7.68 -18.14
N LEU A 142 -5.14 -8.07 -18.93
CA LEU A 142 -4.95 -7.57 -20.29
C LEU A 142 -6.02 -8.15 -21.24
N ARG A 143 -6.59 -7.25 -22.06
CA ARG A 143 -7.52 -7.61 -23.14
C ARG A 143 -6.80 -7.51 -24.47
N VAL A 144 -6.58 -8.63 -25.14
CA VAL A 144 -5.89 -8.68 -26.43
C VAL A 144 -6.91 -8.65 -27.56
N LYS A 145 -6.79 -7.67 -28.44
CA LYS A 145 -7.63 -7.54 -29.63
C LYS A 145 -7.25 -8.63 -30.64
N GLN A 146 -8.25 -9.40 -31.07
CA GLN A 146 -8.11 -10.45 -32.07
C GLN A 146 -8.40 -9.92 -33.49
N SER A 147 -8.05 -10.70 -34.51
CA SER A 147 -8.25 -10.36 -35.92
C SER A 147 -9.72 -10.20 -36.32
N ASP A 148 -10.64 -10.84 -35.61
CA ASP A 148 -12.09 -10.73 -35.78
C ASP A 148 -12.72 -9.55 -35.02
N ASN A 149 -11.90 -8.62 -34.51
CA ASN A 149 -12.28 -7.51 -33.62
C ASN A 149 -12.84 -7.91 -32.25
N SER A 150 -12.87 -9.20 -31.89
CA SER A 150 -13.17 -9.62 -30.52
C SER A 150 -12.00 -9.29 -29.57
N PHE A 151 -12.28 -9.27 -28.28
CA PHE A 151 -11.26 -9.15 -27.24
C PHE A 151 -11.19 -10.44 -26.45
N GLN A 152 -10.00 -11.02 -26.36
CA GLN A 152 -9.74 -12.19 -25.54
C GLN A 152 -9.03 -11.78 -24.25
N THR A 153 -9.45 -12.36 -23.13
CA THR A 153 -8.77 -12.31 -21.84
C THR A 153 -8.09 -13.64 -21.56
N ALA A 154 -7.14 -13.65 -20.62
CA ALA A 154 -6.53 -14.89 -20.16
C ALA A 154 -7.62 -15.86 -19.64
N SER A 155 -7.60 -17.10 -20.11
CA SER A 155 -8.58 -18.12 -19.71
C SER A 155 -8.33 -18.68 -18.31
N ARG A 156 -7.12 -18.47 -17.77
CA ARG A 156 -6.73 -18.90 -16.43
C ARG A 156 -6.19 -17.72 -15.63
N GLN A 157 -6.59 -17.65 -14.37
CA GLN A 157 -6.00 -16.74 -13.42
C GLN A 157 -4.67 -17.32 -12.93
N SER A 158 -3.66 -16.47 -12.85
CA SER A 158 -2.36 -16.79 -12.27
C SER A 158 -2.07 -15.81 -11.14
N VAL A 159 -1.53 -16.29 -10.03
CA VAL A 159 -1.44 -15.54 -8.78
C VAL A 159 -0.05 -15.66 -8.17
N PHE A 160 0.33 -14.68 -7.36
CA PHE A 160 1.58 -14.69 -6.62
C PHE A 160 1.39 -15.33 -5.25
N ARG A 161 2.42 -16.06 -4.81
CA ARG A 161 2.44 -16.67 -3.48
C ARG A 161 2.76 -15.62 -2.42
N LEU A 162 2.16 -15.74 -1.25
CA LEU A 162 2.48 -14.90 -0.11
C LEU A 162 3.85 -15.29 0.49
N ARG A 163 4.91 -14.66 -0.01
CA ARG A 163 6.30 -14.89 0.40
C ARG A 163 7.13 -13.61 0.35
N PRO A 164 8.20 -13.52 1.17
CA PRO A 164 9.16 -12.43 1.04
C PRO A 164 9.79 -12.40 -0.34
N LEU A 165 9.98 -11.21 -0.91
CA LEU A 165 10.63 -11.02 -2.21
C LEU A 165 12.04 -11.61 -2.15
N SER A 166 12.34 -12.47 -3.11
CA SER A 166 13.64 -13.15 -3.24
C SER A 166 14.09 -13.18 -4.70
N LEU A 167 15.30 -13.67 -4.95
CA LEU A 167 15.80 -13.90 -6.31
C LEU A 167 15.50 -15.33 -6.81
N HIS A 168 14.79 -16.15 -6.03
CA HIS A 168 14.41 -17.49 -6.43
C HIS A 168 13.15 -17.46 -7.28
N ALA A 169 13.23 -17.98 -8.51
CA ALA A 169 12.11 -17.99 -9.46
C ALA A 169 10.82 -18.58 -8.86
N HIS A 170 10.94 -19.61 -8.02
CA HIS A 170 9.80 -20.21 -7.33
C HIS A 170 9.01 -19.21 -6.45
N ASP A 171 9.67 -18.21 -5.87
CA ASP A 171 9.03 -17.23 -4.99
C ASP A 171 8.39 -16.07 -5.75
N ILE A 172 8.91 -15.74 -6.94
CA ILE A 172 8.51 -14.54 -7.70
C ILE A 172 7.67 -14.83 -8.94
N MET A 173 7.71 -16.05 -9.48
CA MET A 173 6.92 -16.42 -10.64
C MET A 173 5.48 -16.76 -10.21
N PRO A 174 4.47 -16.23 -10.92
CA PRO A 174 3.08 -16.56 -10.63
C PRO A 174 2.79 -18.03 -10.95
N SER A 175 1.82 -18.62 -10.26
CA SER A 175 1.32 -19.97 -10.52
C SER A 175 -0.18 -19.94 -10.80
N ASP A 176 -0.70 -20.98 -11.46
CA ASP A 176 -2.14 -21.14 -11.66
C ASP A 176 -2.88 -21.05 -10.32
N TYR A 177 -4.01 -20.32 -10.32
CA TYR A 177 -4.86 -20.22 -9.15
C TYR A 177 -5.51 -21.57 -8.84
N SER A 178 -5.33 -22.04 -7.61
CA SER A 178 -5.86 -23.30 -7.08
C SER A 178 -6.07 -23.21 -5.56
N ASN A 179 -6.64 -24.25 -4.95
CA ASN A 179 -6.79 -24.35 -3.50
C ASN A 179 -5.46 -24.27 -2.73
N GLU A 180 -4.33 -24.64 -3.34
CA GLU A 180 -2.99 -24.52 -2.73
C GLU A 180 -2.46 -23.08 -2.70
N THR A 181 -3.00 -22.22 -3.58
CA THR A 181 -2.61 -20.80 -3.68
C THR A 181 -3.57 -19.86 -2.96
N LYS A 182 -4.67 -20.39 -2.40
CA LYS A 182 -5.57 -19.64 -1.52
C LYS A 182 -4.80 -19.18 -0.29
N LEU A 183 -5.03 -17.94 0.10
CA LEU A 183 -4.44 -17.39 1.31
C LEU A 183 -5.29 -17.74 2.53
N SER A 184 -4.72 -17.53 3.72
CA SER A 184 -5.43 -17.71 4.99
C SER A 184 -4.82 -16.81 6.05
N THR A 185 -5.57 -16.58 7.13
CA THR A 185 -5.07 -15.83 8.28
C THR A 185 -3.77 -16.41 8.83
N GLU A 186 -3.62 -17.74 8.83
CA GLU A 186 -2.39 -18.38 9.33
C GLU A 186 -1.18 -18.12 8.43
N LEU A 187 -1.37 -18.14 7.11
CA LEU A 187 -0.31 -17.77 6.16
C LEU A 187 0.11 -16.31 6.35
N TYR A 188 -0.86 -15.39 6.48
CA TYR A 188 -0.59 -13.99 6.78
C TYR A 188 0.09 -13.82 8.14
N ARG A 189 -0.31 -14.56 9.17
CA ARG A 189 0.30 -14.54 10.51
C ARG A 189 1.76 -14.94 10.48
N LYS A 190 2.10 -16.01 9.75
CA LYS A 190 3.50 -16.41 9.56
C LYS A 190 4.29 -15.31 8.85
N HIS A 191 3.75 -14.78 7.75
CA HIS A 191 4.41 -13.74 6.96
C HIS A 191 4.59 -12.43 7.76
N TRP A 192 3.61 -12.04 8.56
CA TRP A 192 3.67 -10.88 9.46
C TRP A 192 4.75 -11.04 10.54
N LYS A 193 4.88 -12.23 11.13
CA LYS A 193 5.96 -12.52 12.09
C LYS A 193 7.33 -12.39 11.46
N GLU A 194 7.52 -12.85 10.23
CA GLU A 194 8.78 -12.69 9.50
C GLU A 194 9.08 -11.20 9.22
N PHE A 195 8.06 -10.41 8.86
CA PHE A 195 8.18 -8.95 8.68
C PHE A 195 8.60 -8.25 9.99
N ILE A 196 7.93 -8.55 11.11
CA ILE A 196 8.27 -7.97 12.42
C ILE A 196 9.68 -8.38 12.86
N ALA A 197 10.06 -9.65 12.67
CA ALA A 197 11.42 -10.10 13.01
C ALA A 197 12.52 -9.38 12.18
N ASP A 198 12.23 -8.99 10.94
CA ASP A 198 13.14 -8.14 10.15
C ASP A 198 13.09 -6.67 10.59
N LEU A 199 11.92 -6.15 10.98
CA LEU A 199 11.75 -4.79 11.51
C LEU A 199 12.52 -4.60 12.82
N GLU A 200 12.48 -5.57 13.74
CA GLU A 200 13.21 -5.54 15.01
C GLU A 200 14.73 -5.46 14.81
N LYS A 201 15.26 -5.89 13.67
CA LYS A 201 16.70 -5.76 13.37
C LYS A 201 17.14 -4.30 13.21
N LEU A 202 16.21 -3.36 12.98
CA LEU A 202 16.51 -1.93 12.91
C LEU A 202 17.02 -1.40 14.26
N GLU A 203 16.65 -2.02 15.39
CA GLU A 203 17.18 -1.64 16.69
C GLU A 203 18.71 -1.73 16.76
N LYS A 204 19.36 -2.54 15.93
CA LYS A 204 20.82 -2.65 15.95
C LYS A 204 21.52 -1.69 14.99
N ARG A 205 20.77 -0.83 14.30
CA ARG A 205 21.29 0.09 13.27
C ARG A 205 21.40 1.51 13.79
N SER A 206 22.24 2.29 13.12
CA SER A 206 22.41 3.73 13.35
C SER A 206 22.42 4.41 11.99
N PHE A 207 21.39 5.20 11.72
CA PHE A 207 21.23 6.04 10.55
C PHE A 207 20.24 7.17 10.87
N ASP A 208 20.17 8.17 10.00
CA ASP A 208 19.25 9.30 10.13
C ASP A 208 17.83 8.95 9.65
N TYR A 209 16.94 9.95 9.67
CA TYR A 209 15.57 9.82 9.17
C TYR A 209 15.54 9.21 7.75
N ARG A 210 16.41 9.68 6.85
CA ARG A 210 16.45 9.21 5.46
C ARG A 210 16.81 7.72 5.40
N GLY A 211 17.76 7.28 6.22
CA GLY A 211 18.09 5.86 6.38
C GLY A 211 16.90 5.02 6.85
N LEU A 212 16.09 5.54 7.78
CA LEU A 212 14.83 4.89 8.20
C LEU A 212 13.86 4.76 7.03
N SER A 213 13.61 5.85 6.30
CA SER A 213 12.70 5.87 5.15
C SER A 213 13.11 4.87 4.06
N ILE A 214 14.40 4.82 3.71
CA ILE A 214 14.93 3.88 2.73
C ILE A 214 14.80 2.43 3.23
N THR A 215 15.10 2.19 4.51
CA THR A 215 15.01 0.84 5.09
C THR A 215 13.58 0.34 5.10
N LEU A 216 12.62 1.17 5.56
CA LEU A 216 11.20 0.85 5.54
C LEU A 216 10.68 0.63 4.12
N TYR A 217 11.14 1.42 3.15
CA TYR A 217 10.80 1.23 1.73
C TYR A 217 11.14 -0.19 1.26
N TYR A 218 12.38 -0.64 1.48
CA TYR A 218 12.79 -1.98 1.06
C TYR A 218 12.17 -3.09 1.92
N LEU A 219 11.88 -2.84 3.18
CA LEU A 219 11.19 -3.81 4.03
C LEU A 219 9.74 -4.02 3.57
N LEU A 220 9.00 -2.94 3.30
CA LEU A 220 7.67 -3.02 2.72
C LEU A 220 7.73 -3.66 1.32
N LYS A 221 8.72 -3.29 0.48
CA LYS A 221 8.92 -3.96 -0.82
C LYS A 221 9.10 -5.46 -0.65
N LYS A 222 9.91 -5.88 0.31
CA LYS A 222 10.18 -7.30 0.57
C LYS A 222 8.93 -8.06 0.99
N TYR A 223 8.09 -7.50 1.85
CA TYR A 223 6.99 -8.24 2.46
C TYR A 223 5.61 -7.97 1.84
N THR A 224 5.40 -6.82 1.20
CA THR A 224 4.06 -6.39 0.75
C THR A 224 3.89 -6.37 -0.78
N TRP A 225 4.92 -6.77 -1.55
CA TRP A 225 4.85 -6.88 -3.02
C TRP A 225 3.84 -7.93 -3.51
N CYS A 226 3.54 -8.95 -2.70
CA CYS A 226 2.67 -10.08 -3.03
C CYS A 226 1.30 -10.02 -2.32
N ILE A 227 1.01 -8.91 -1.64
CA ILE A 227 -0.24 -8.68 -0.91
C ILE A 227 -1.12 -7.77 -1.77
N PRO A 228 -2.37 -8.13 -2.13
CA PRO A 228 -3.24 -7.24 -2.89
C PRO A 228 -3.66 -6.02 -2.04
N SER A 229 -3.55 -4.81 -2.59
CA SER A 229 -3.98 -3.55 -1.92
C SER A 229 -5.50 -3.49 -1.74
N PHE A 230 -6.23 -4.05 -2.71
CA PHE A 230 -7.68 -4.09 -2.77
C PHE A 230 -8.14 -5.44 -3.31
N THR A 231 -9.16 -6.03 -2.70
CA THR A 231 -9.64 -7.39 -3.01
C THR A 231 -11.10 -7.43 -3.45
N GLN A 232 -11.76 -6.27 -3.59
CA GLN A 232 -13.12 -6.17 -4.14
C GLN A 232 -13.09 -5.73 -5.61
N ASP A 233 -12.04 -6.13 -6.32
CA ASP A 233 -11.88 -6.01 -7.76
C ASP A 233 -11.90 -7.41 -8.39
N ASN A 234 -12.26 -7.47 -9.68
CA ASN A 234 -12.25 -8.70 -10.48
C ASN A 234 -10.82 -9.23 -10.68
N HIS A 235 -9.82 -8.33 -10.72
CA HIS A 235 -8.42 -8.66 -10.97
C HIS A 235 -7.51 -7.93 -9.97
N PRO A 236 -7.46 -8.37 -8.69
CA PRO A 236 -6.69 -7.69 -7.64
C PRO A 236 -5.18 -7.81 -7.91
N CYS A 237 -4.64 -6.92 -8.74
CA CYS A 237 -3.31 -7.01 -9.35
C CYS A 237 -2.37 -5.88 -8.90
N ILE A 238 -2.88 -4.90 -8.16
CA ILE A 238 -2.07 -3.87 -7.51
C ILE A 238 -1.60 -4.41 -6.16
N SER A 239 -0.28 -4.45 -5.98
CA SER A 239 0.30 -4.84 -4.70
C SER A 239 0.18 -3.71 -3.69
N LEU A 240 0.09 -4.07 -2.40
CA LEU A 240 0.08 -3.15 -1.27
C LEU A 240 1.33 -2.26 -1.27
N PHE A 241 2.49 -2.81 -1.68
CA PHE A 241 3.71 -2.04 -1.84
C PHE A 241 3.58 -0.94 -2.90
N GLU A 242 3.10 -1.27 -4.10
CA GLU A 242 2.97 -0.29 -5.19
C GLU A 242 1.91 0.75 -4.87
N HIS A 243 0.80 0.36 -4.23
CA HIS A 243 -0.22 1.29 -3.72
C HIS A 243 0.40 2.29 -2.73
N SER A 244 1.02 1.81 -1.64
CA SER A 244 1.69 2.65 -0.65
C SER A 244 2.73 3.59 -1.25
N LYS A 245 3.53 3.10 -2.21
CA LYS A 245 4.56 3.88 -2.90
C LYS A 245 3.96 5.01 -3.72
N VAL A 246 2.92 4.73 -4.51
CA VAL A 246 2.25 5.74 -5.35
C VAL A 246 1.50 6.74 -4.47
N THR A 247 0.77 6.28 -3.45
CA THR A 247 0.10 7.15 -2.46
C THR A 247 1.09 8.11 -1.81
N ALA A 248 2.26 7.63 -1.35
CA ALA A 248 3.27 8.49 -0.74
C ALA A 248 3.85 9.51 -1.73
N ALA A 249 4.08 9.13 -2.99
CA ALA A 249 4.56 10.04 -4.02
C ALA A 249 3.53 11.16 -4.32
N ILE A 250 2.26 10.80 -4.49
CA ILE A 250 1.17 11.75 -4.72
C ILE A 250 0.99 12.66 -3.50
N ALA A 251 0.99 12.11 -2.29
CA ALA A 251 0.82 12.87 -1.06
C ALA A 251 1.91 13.94 -0.88
N GLN A 252 3.17 13.62 -1.18
CA GLN A 252 4.24 14.62 -1.14
C GLN A 252 4.03 15.74 -2.15
N CYS A 253 3.63 15.44 -3.39
CA CYS A 253 3.33 16.47 -4.39
C CYS A 253 2.15 17.34 -3.95
N LEU A 254 1.07 16.74 -3.44
CA LEU A 254 -0.09 17.46 -2.92
C LEU A 254 0.27 18.35 -1.74
N PHE A 255 1.15 17.89 -0.86
CA PHE A 255 1.63 18.68 0.27
C PHE A 255 2.50 19.85 -0.15
N ASP A 256 3.47 19.62 -1.03
CA ASP A 256 4.30 20.70 -1.57
C ASP A 256 3.41 21.76 -2.26
N PHE A 257 2.40 21.31 -3.02
CA PHE A 257 1.44 22.19 -3.67
C PHE A 257 0.50 22.91 -2.67
N TYR A 258 0.06 22.24 -1.61
CA TYR A 258 -0.75 22.84 -0.55
C TYR A 258 0.01 23.91 0.24
N GLN A 259 1.31 23.71 0.48
CA GLN A 259 2.16 24.71 1.12
C GLN A 259 2.34 25.97 0.25
N ASP A 260 2.41 25.81 -1.08
CA ASP A 260 2.56 26.92 -2.03
C ASP A 260 1.23 27.64 -2.31
N LYS A 261 0.14 26.88 -2.47
CA LYS A 261 -1.18 27.37 -2.92
C LYS A 261 -2.33 26.80 -2.10
N PRO A 262 -2.41 27.09 -0.78
CA PRO A 262 -3.46 26.56 0.08
C PRO A 262 -4.87 27.00 -0.36
N GLU A 263 -5.00 28.14 -1.02
CA GLU A 263 -6.26 28.67 -1.55
C GLU A 263 -6.85 27.83 -2.69
N SER A 264 -6.04 26.99 -3.33
CA SER A 264 -6.51 26.06 -4.39
C SER A 264 -7.23 24.83 -3.83
N PHE A 265 -7.32 24.71 -2.50
CA PHE A 265 -7.99 23.63 -1.81
C PHE A 265 -9.19 24.16 -1.01
N ARG A 266 -10.31 23.45 -1.13
CA ARG A 266 -11.50 23.66 -0.32
C ARG A 266 -11.58 22.57 0.74
N ALA A 267 -11.83 22.99 1.98
CA ALA A 267 -12.07 22.10 3.10
C ALA A 267 -13.58 21.87 3.25
N ILE A 268 -13.99 20.60 3.34
CA ILE A 268 -15.37 20.19 3.55
C ILE A 268 -15.42 19.27 4.76
N THR A 269 -16.24 19.61 5.75
CA THR A 269 -16.53 18.70 6.87
C THR A 269 -17.74 17.86 6.54
N THR A 270 -17.56 16.55 6.47
CA THR A 270 -18.62 15.56 6.24
C THR A 270 -18.78 14.66 7.46
N PRO A 271 -19.83 13.83 7.55
CA PRO A 271 -19.89 12.77 8.55
C PRO A 271 -18.70 11.79 8.49
N LYS A 272 -18.00 11.71 7.34
CA LYS A 272 -16.79 10.91 7.14
C LYS A 272 -15.51 11.64 7.57
N GLY A 273 -15.60 12.82 8.16
CA GLY A 273 -14.46 13.62 8.62
C GLY A 273 -14.21 14.87 7.79
N TYR A 274 -13.10 15.54 8.11
CA TYR A 274 -12.51 16.63 7.34
C TYR A 274 -11.99 16.08 6.01
N GLN A 275 -12.40 16.70 4.91
CA GLN A 275 -12.01 16.32 3.55
C GLN A 275 -11.46 17.53 2.81
N MET A 276 -10.53 17.28 1.89
CA MET A 276 -9.97 18.29 1.02
C MET A 276 -10.34 17.99 -0.43
N GLU A 277 -10.82 19.01 -1.11
CA GLU A 277 -11.08 18.98 -2.54
C GLU A 277 -10.25 20.06 -3.23
N LEU A 278 -9.79 19.77 -4.44
CA LEU A 278 -9.16 20.77 -5.30
C LEU A 278 -10.21 21.55 -6.07
N ASP A 279 -9.90 22.79 -6.37
CA ASP A 279 -10.70 23.58 -7.31
C ASP A 279 -10.63 23.03 -8.73
N GLU A 280 -11.67 23.31 -9.50
CA GLU A 280 -11.72 22.95 -10.91
C GLU A 280 -10.54 23.59 -11.67
N ASN A 281 -9.94 22.83 -12.60
CA ASN A 281 -8.78 23.24 -13.40
C ASN A 281 -7.48 23.49 -12.62
N VAL A 282 -7.34 22.95 -11.40
CA VAL A 282 -6.08 22.89 -10.68
C VAL A 282 -5.36 21.56 -10.94
N PHE A 283 -4.08 21.63 -11.32
CA PHE A 283 -3.25 20.47 -11.66
C PHE A 283 -2.01 20.42 -10.77
N PRO A 284 -2.08 19.78 -9.58
CA PRO A 284 -0.98 19.80 -8.60
C PRO A 284 0.13 18.79 -8.92
N LEU A 285 -0.03 17.95 -9.95
CA LEU A 285 0.93 16.91 -10.32
C LEU A 285 1.56 17.20 -11.68
N LEU A 286 2.86 16.93 -11.77
CA LEU A 286 3.61 16.93 -13.02
C LEU A 286 4.16 15.52 -13.27
N ILE A 287 3.88 14.97 -14.46
CA ILE A 287 4.51 13.73 -14.92
C ILE A 287 5.79 14.11 -15.66
N ALA A 288 6.94 13.74 -15.09
CA ALA A 288 8.24 13.94 -15.72
C ALA A 288 8.75 12.63 -16.33
N GLY A 289 9.09 12.66 -17.62
CA GLY A 289 9.74 11.56 -18.34
C GLY A 289 11.10 12.00 -18.86
N PHE A 290 12.11 11.15 -18.69
CA PHE A 290 13.46 11.37 -19.21
C PHE A 290 13.83 10.18 -20.11
N ASP A 291 14.40 10.46 -21.29
CA ASP A 291 14.97 9.45 -22.17
C ASP A 291 16.48 9.63 -22.27
N LEU A 292 17.22 8.54 -22.07
CA LEU A 292 18.66 8.49 -22.26
C LEU A 292 18.96 7.76 -23.57
N SER A 293 19.06 8.53 -24.65
CA SER A 293 19.36 8.00 -26.00
C SER A 293 20.84 7.59 -26.14
N GLY A 294 21.13 6.62 -27.02
CA GLY A 294 22.50 6.22 -27.35
C GLY A 294 23.13 5.16 -26.44
N ILE A 295 22.35 4.51 -25.55
CA ILE A 295 22.86 3.46 -24.65
C ILE A 295 23.49 2.30 -25.43
N GLN A 296 22.82 1.81 -26.49
CA GLN A 296 23.36 0.71 -27.29
C GLN A 296 24.64 1.11 -28.02
N ASP A 297 24.64 2.26 -28.69
CA ASP A 297 25.84 2.78 -29.37
C ASP A 297 27.01 2.93 -28.40
N TYR A 298 26.76 3.46 -27.21
CA TYR A 298 27.79 3.58 -26.17
C TYR A 298 28.33 2.22 -25.69
N LEU A 299 27.44 1.28 -25.36
CA LEU A 299 27.84 -0.04 -24.83
C LEU A 299 28.56 -0.90 -25.87
N TYR A 300 28.16 -0.81 -27.14
CA TYR A 300 28.68 -1.67 -28.21
C TYR A 300 29.73 -1.01 -29.09
N ASN A 301 30.16 0.22 -28.79
CA ASN A 301 31.32 0.86 -29.41
C ASN A 301 32.65 0.28 -28.87
N ILE A 302 32.83 -1.03 -29.06
CA ILE A 302 33.97 -1.79 -28.58
C ILE A 302 35.00 -1.91 -29.72
N SER A 303 36.16 -1.26 -29.56
CA SER A 303 37.19 -1.16 -30.60
C SER A 303 38.25 -2.29 -30.60
N SER A 304 38.25 -3.19 -29.62
CA SER A 304 39.25 -4.27 -29.55
C SER A 304 38.75 -5.56 -28.89
N ALA A 305 39.33 -6.70 -29.28
CA ALA A 305 38.98 -8.03 -28.77
C ALA A 305 39.25 -8.23 -27.26
N ASN A 306 40.04 -7.37 -26.62
CA ASN A 306 40.35 -7.42 -25.18
C ASN A 306 39.43 -6.55 -24.30
N ALA A 307 38.47 -5.84 -24.90
CA ALA A 307 37.61 -4.88 -24.20
C ALA A 307 36.34 -5.50 -23.58
N ALA A 308 36.21 -6.83 -23.55
CA ALA A 308 35.09 -7.54 -22.92
C ALA A 308 34.98 -7.36 -21.39
N LYS A 309 35.95 -6.68 -20.75
CA LYS A 309 35.94 -6.34 -19.31
C LYS A 309 35.47 -4.90 -19.03
N SER A 310 35.27 -4.09 -20.07
CA SER A 310 34.99 -2.65 -19.99
C SER A 310 33.51 -2.35 -20.07
#